data_AF-A0A7S1S331-F1
#
_entry.id   AF-A0A7S1S331-F1
#
_cell.length_a   1.000
_cell.length_b   1.000
_cell.length_c   1.000
_cell.angle_alpha   90.00
_cell.angle_beta   90.00
_cell.angle_gamma   90.00
#
_symmetry.space_group_name_H-M   'P 1'
#
loop_
_entity.id
_entity.type
_entity.pdbx_description
1 polymer ?
#
loop_
_entity_poly.entity_id
_entity_poly.type
_entity_poly.pdbx_seq_one_letter_code
_entity_poly.pdbx_strand_id
1 'polypeptide(L)'
;GKVVDALGDIGCDPEDGLIVAGHSMGAAIATLAAWSLLQVHKFQLRMLYMFESPRVGNPAFHSAFYSAIVAQNTSAFRITYDHDIVPHVPPVFAGFEHVGCEVYYDRDGTARTCHSTEDDRCSNQWRLSETDPNLQGGPNGGEHCNTAYAGDICACLP
;
A
#
# COMPACT_ATOMS: atom_id res chain seq x y z
N GLY A 1 -7.00 21.47 -7.76
CA GLY A 1 -7.86 20.50 -7.05
C GLY A 1 -7.37 20.44 -5.63
N LYS A 2 -8.26 20.38 -4.61
CA LYS A 2 -7.93 20.82 -3.23
C LYS A 2 -6.58 20.39 -2.66
N VAL A 3 -6.16 19.13 -2.86
CA VAL A 3 -4.85 18.65 -2.37
C VAL A 3 -3.68 19.26 -3.15
N VAL A 4 -3.77 19.34 -4.48
CA VAL A 4 -2.75 19.97 -5.32
C VAL A 4 -2.66 21.47 -5.07
N ASP A 5 -3.80 22.12 -4.82
CA ASP A 5 -3.83 23.54 -4.47
C ASP A 5 -3.14 23.76 -3.12
N ALA A 6 -3.43 22.91 -2.12
CA ALA A 6 -2.76 22.94 -0.83
C ALA A 6 -1.25 22.65 -0.89
N LEU A 7 -0.80 21.78 -1.82
CA LEU A 7 0.63 21.57 -2.06
C LEU A 7 1.31 22.85 -2.57
N GLY A 8 0.67 23.56 -3.51
CA GLY A 8 1.15 24.86 -3.97
C GLY A 8 1.17 25.92 -2.87
N ASP A 9 0.15 25.95 -2.01
CA ASP A 9 0.05 26.91 -0.90
C ASP A 9 1.17 26.74 0.14
N ILE A 10 1.68 25.52 0.34
CA ILE A 10 2.83 25.25 1.21
C ILE A 10 4.19 25.38 0.49
N GLY A 11 4.18 25.83 -0.77
CA GLY A 11 5.38 26.05 -1.58
C GLY A 11 6.00 24.78 -2.15
N CYS A 12 5.20 23.72 -2.35
CA CYS A 12 5.66 22.50 -3.00
C CYS A 12 5.35 22.53 -4.50
N ASP A 13 6.42 22.46 -5.30
CA ASP A 13 6.38 22.44 -6.75
C ASP A 13 6.42 21.00 -7.30
N PRO A 14 5.99 20.79 -8.56
CA PRO A 14 6.03 19.48 -9.19
C PRO A 14 7.41 18.80 -9.22
N GLU A 15 8.51 19.52 -9.04
CA GLU A 15 9.88 18.97 -9.10
C GLU A 15 10.45 18.56 -7.72
N ASP A 16 9.79 18.90 -6.61
CA ASP A 16 10.34 18.70 -5.25
C ASP A 16 10.46 17.22 -4.83
N GLY A 17 9.81 16.33 -5.57
CA GLY A 17 9.85 14.89 -5.31
C GLY A 17 9.05 14.52 -4.06
N LEU A 18 7.75 14.32 -4.23
CA LEU A 18 6.82 13.99 -3.15
C LEU A 18 7.09 12.60 -2.55
N ILE A 19 6.73 12.46 -1.28
CA ILE A 19 6.53 11.15 -0.65
C ILE A 19 5.05 11.05 -0.31
N VAL A 20 4.40 10.01 -0.83
CA VAL A 20 2.99 9.74 -0.57
C VAL A 20 2.92 8.48 0.27
N ALA A 21 2.10 8.50 1.31
CA ALA A 21 1.91 7.36 2.17
C ALA A 21 0.44 7.21 2.58
N GLY A 22 0.05 5.99 2.88
CA GLY A 22 -1.24 5.69 3.50
C GLY A 22 -1.24 4.32 4.14
N HIS A 23 -2.17 4.13 5.07
CA HIS A 23 -2.46 2.86 5.74
C HIS A 23 -3.88 2.41 5.39
N SER A 24 -4.12 1.10 5.28
CA SER A 24 -5.46 0.54 5.05
C SER A 24 -6.12 1.11 3.79
N MET A 25 -7.40 1.50 3.87
CA MET A 25 -8.09 2.27 2.83
C MET A 25 -7.32 3.54 2.43
N GLY A 26 -6.63 4.18 3.37
CA GLY A 26 -5.75 5.32 3.08
C GLY A 26 -4.60 4.95 2.14
N ALA A 27 -4.08 3.72 2.19
CA ALA A 27 -3.07 3.23 1.26
C ALA A 27 -3.63 3.02 -0.16
N ALA A 28 -4.89 2.58 -0.27
CA ALA A 28 -5.58 2.51 -1.56
C ALA A 28 -5.78 3.90 -2.17
N ILE A 29 -6.18 4.88 -1.34
CA ILE A 29 -6.31 6.29 -1.75
C ILE A 29 -4.93 6.85 -2.14
N ALA A 30 -3.89 6.56 -1.38
CA ALA A 30 -2.51 6.95 -1.68
C ALA A 30 -2.05 6.43 -3.05
N THR A 31 -2.39 5.19 -3.40
CA THR A 31 -2.13 4.61 -4.72
C THR A 31 -2.80 5.40 -5.84
N LEU A 32 -4.09 5.70 -5.69
CA LEU A 32 -4.84 6.48 -6.70
C LEU A 32 -4.36 7.93 -6.77
N ALA A 33 -4.00 8.52 -5.63
CA ALA A 33 -3.42 9.85 -5.56
C ALA A 33 -2.06 9.90 -6.26
N ALA A 34 -1.19 8.92 -6.02
CA ALA A 34 0.08 8.78 -6.71
C ALA A 34 -0.11 8.69 -8.23
N TRP A 35 -1.07 7.88 -8.70
CA TRP A 35 -1.41 7.85 -10.12
C TRP A 35 -1.81 9.22 -10.67
N SER A 36 -2.70 9.94 -9.98
CA SER A 36 -3.14 11.29 -10.38
C SER A 36 -1.98 12.29 -10.39
N LEU A 37 -1.14 12.28 -9.36
CA LEU A 37 0.04 13.14 -9.25
C LEU A 37 1.01 12.90 -10.41
N LEU A 38 1.33 11.64 -10.71
CA LEU A 38 2.23 11.25 -11.79
C LEU A 38 1.67 11.58 -13.18
N GLN A 39 0.41 11.20 -13.43
CA GLN A 39 -0.15 11.17 -14.79
C GLN A 39 -0.92 12.44 -15.16
N VAL A 40 -1.60 13.07 -14.21
CA VAL A 40 -2.44 14.26 -14.47
C VAL A 40 -1.70 15.52 -14.10
N HIS A 41 -1.16 15.59 -12.88
CA HIS A 41 -0.57 16.82 -12.34
C HIS A 41 0.94 16.95 -12.59
N LYS A 42 1.57 15.90 -13.12
CA LYS A 42 3.00 15.86 -13.50
C LYS A 42 3.95 16.17 -12.33
N PHE A 43 3.55 15.83 -11.11
CA PHE A 43 4.44 15.84 -9.97
C PHE A 43 5.45 14.70 -10.09
N GLN A 44 6.67 14.98 -9.60
CA GLN A 44 7.68 13.99 -9.31
C GLN A 44 7.32 13.27 -8.02
N LEU A 45 7.27 11.95 -8.07
CA LEU A 45 7.09 11.12 -6.89
C LEU A 45 8.40 10.41 -6.58
N ARG A 46 8.96 10.67 -5.39
CA ARG A 46 10.16 9.98 -4.92
C ARG A 46 9.80 8.60 -4.39
N MET A 47 8.82 8.56 -3.47
CA MET A 47 8.41 7.32 -2.81
C MET A 47 6.90 7.24 -2.62
N LEU A 48 6.38 6.02 -2.71
CA LEU A 48 5.03 5.64 -2.31
C LEU A 48 5.10 4.53 -1.26
N TYR A 49 4.52 4.75 -0.10
CA TYR A 49 4.39 3.75 0.96
C TYR A 49 2.93 3.35 1.16
N MET A 50 2.64 2.07 1.04
CA MET A 50 1.31 1.50 1.10
C MET A 50 1.25 0.48 2.22
N PHE A 51 0.97 0.93 3.44
CA PHE A 51 0.90 0.07 4.63
C PHE A 51 -0.42 -0.68 4.66
N GLU A 52 -0.38 -2.01 4.72
CA GLU A 52 -1.54 -2.89 4.75
C GLU A 52 -2.58 -2.53 3.68
N SER A 53 -2.10 -2.27 2.46
CA SER A 53 -2.98 -1.82 1.37
C SER A 53 -3.80 -2.95 0.80
N PRO A 54 -5.12 -2.74 0.58
CA PRO A 54 -5.90 -3.65 -0.24
C PRO A 54 -5.48 -3.53 -1.71
N ARG A 55 -5.93 -4.49 -2.53
CA ARG A 55 -5.77 -4.41 -3.99
C ARG A 55 -6.61 -3.25 -4.53
N VAL A 56 -6.02 -2.45 -5.42
CA VAL A 56 -6.64 -1.20 -5.89
C VAL A 56 -7.23 -1.32 -7.29
N GLY A 57 -6.61 -2.12 -8.16
CA GLY A 57 -6.99 -2.22 -9.56
C GLY A 57 -6.82 -3.62 -10.12
N ASN A 58 -7.04 -3.74 -11.41
CA ASN A 58 -6.89 -4.97 -12.17
C ASN A 58 -5.47 -5.06 -12.79
N PRO A 59 -5.13 -6.15 -13.50
CA PRO A 59 -3.82 -6.30 -14.13
C PRO A 59 -3.46 -5.20 -15.14
N ALA A 60 -4.46 -4.60 -15.80
CA ALA A 60 -4.24 -3.48 -16.70
C ALA A 60 -3.80 -2.21 -15.93
N PHE A 61 -4.44 -1.93 -14.78
CA PHE A 61 -4.02 -0.87 -13.88
C PHE A 61 -2.62 -1.14 -13.32
N HIS A 62 -2.33 -2.36 -12.88
CA HIS A 62 -1.00 -2.74 -12.41
C HIS A 62 0.09 -2.46 -13.45
N SER A 63 -0.11 -2.91 -14.69
CA SER A 63 0.85 -2.71 -15.79
C SER A 63 1.07 -1.22 -16.11
N ALA A 64 -0.01 -0.43 -16.13
CA ALA A 64 0.06 1.01 -16.37
C ALA A 64 0.77 1.74 -15.22
N PHE A 65 0.44 1.38 -13.98
CA PHE A 65 1.04 1.95 -12.78
C PHE A 65 2.54 1.65 -12.70
N TYR A 66 2.94 0.40 -12.95
CA TYR A 66 4.35 0.00 -13.00
C TYR A 66 5.14 0.82 -14.02
N SER A 67 4.57 1.00 -15.22
CA SER A 67 5.21 1.81 -16.27
C SER A 67 5.39 3.27 -15.84
N ALA A 68 4.39 3.84 -15.14
CA ALA A 68 4.43 5.21 -14.64
C ALA A 68 5.53 5.43 -13.59
N ILE A 69 5.66 4.53 -12.61
CA ILE A 69 6.66 4.65 -11.54
C ILE A 69 8.08 4.42 -12.07
N VAL A 70 8.27 3.49 -13.02
CA VAL A 70 9.58 3.26 -13.65
C VAL A 70 10.02 4.47 -14.45
N ALA A 71 9.12 5.08 -15.22
CA ALA A 71 9.43 6.27 -16.02
C ALA A 71 9.88 7.47 -15.17
N GLN A 72 9.41 7.56 -13.92
CA GLN A 72 9.80 8.62 -12.97
C GLN A 72 10.87 8.20 -11.96
N ASN A 73 11.40 6.98 -12.06
CA ASN A 73 12.33 6.43 -11.06
C ASN A 73 11.76 6.49 -9.63
N THR A 74 10.45 6.29 -9.49
CA THR A 74 9.72 6.28 -8.23
C THR A 74 9.81 4.92 -7.56
N SER A 75 10.12 4.88 -6.26
CA SER A 75 10.04 3.65 -5.47
C SER A 75 8.64 3.48 -4.87
N ALA A 76 7.96 2.36 -5.14
CA ALA A 76 6.65 2.06 -4.57
C ALA A 76 6.71 0.78 -3.74
N PHE A 77 6.49 0.90 -2.43
CA PHE A 77 6.56 -0.19 -1.47
C PHE A 77 5.19 -0.47 -0.86
N ARG A 78 4.75 -1.73 -0.95
CA ARG A 78 3.57 -2.25 -0.26
C ARG A 78 4.06 -2.99 0.98
N ILE A 79 3.73 -2.49 2.15
CA ILE A 79 4.17 -3.05 3.42
C ILE A 79 3.03 -3.90 3.96
N THR A 80 3.30 -5.17 4.23
CA THR A 80 2.31 -6.13 4.74
C THR A 80 2.78 -6.77 6.03
N TYR A 81 1.83 -7.19 6.86
CA TYR A 81 2.12 -7.77 8.16
C TYR A 81 1.30 -9.03 8.42
N ASP A 82 2.04 -10.10 8.73
CA ASP A 82 1.52 -11.37 9.24
C ASP A 82 0.26 -11.86 8.48
N HIS A 83 -0.87 -12.08 9.15
CA HIS A 83 -2.12 -12.61 8.57
C HIS A 83 -3.15 -11.50 8.32
N ASP A 84 -2.73 -10.26 8.09
CA ASP A 84 -3.67 -9.19 7.80
C ASP A 84 -4.51 -9.52 6.55
N ILE A 85 -5.84 -9.45 6.70
CA ILE A 85 -6.80 -9.68 5.64
C ILE A 85 -6.82 -8.56 4.60
N VAL A 86 -6.46 -7.33 4.96
CA VAL A 86 -6.67 -6.18 4.09
C VAL A 86 -5.90 -6.32 2.76
N PRO A 87 -4.61 -6.74 2.74
CA PRO A 87 -3.92 -7.08 1.50
C PRO A 87 -4.58 -8.19 0.67
N HIS A 88 -5.47 -9.01 1.25
CA HIS A 88 -6.12 -10.11 0.55
C HIS A 88 -7.44 -9.71 -0.11
N VAL A 89 -7.89 -8.46 0.05
CA VAL A 89 -9.14 -7.97 -0.53
C VAL A 89 -8.95 -6.75 -1.45
N PRO A 90 -9.79 -6.58 -2.48
CA PRO A 90 -10.64 -7.61 -3.09
C PRO A 90 -9.81 -8.80 -3.60
N PRO A 91 -10.38 -10.01 -3.70
CA PRO A 91 -9.61 -11.21 -4.00
C PRO A 91 -9.16 -11.28 -5.47
N VAL A 92 -8.05 -11.99 -5.73
CA VAL A 92 -7.49 -12.16 -7.08
C VAL A 92 -8.49 -12.76 -8.07
N PHE A 93 -9.34 -13.71 -7.63
CA PHE A 93 -10.36 -14.32 -8.49
C PHE A 93 -11.44 -13.32 -8.97
N ALA A 94 -11.57 -12.16 -8.31
CA ALA A 94 -12.43 -11.07 -8.75
C ALA A 94 -11.75 -10.14 -9.76
N GLY A 95 -10.53 -10.48 -10.22
CA GLY A 95 -9.80 -9.73 -11.24
C GLY A 95 -8.97 -8.56 -10.71
N PHE A 96 -8.61 -8.59 -9.42
CA PHE A 96 -7.79 -7.57 -8.78
C PHE A 96 -6.33 -8.03 -8.65
N GLU A 97 -5.39 -7.10 -8.76
CA GLU A 97 -3.95 -7.34 -8.63
C GLU A 97 -3.30 -6.20 -7.84
N HIS A 98 -2.29 -6.54 -7.04
CA HIS A 98 -1.49 -5.57 -6.31
C HIS A 98 -0.60 -4.72 -7.20
N VAL A 99 -0.17 -3.57 -6.66
CA VAL A 99 0.89 -2.73 -7.22
C VAL A 99 2.02 -2.54 -6.21
N GLY A 100 3.19 -2.14 -6.72
CA GLY A 100 4.38 -1.92 -5.90
C GLY A 100 5.09 -3.21 -5.51
N CYS A 101 6.30 -3.06 -4.97
CA CYS A 101 7.08 -4.16 -4.42
C CYS A 101 6.63 -4.44 -2.99
N GLU A 102 6.32 -5.70 -2.69
CA GLU A 102 5.91 -6.07 -1.33
C GLU A 102 7.13 -6.22 -0.40
N VAL A 103 7.00 -5.64 0.79
CA VAL A 103 7.87 -5.84 1.93
C VAL A 103 7.02 -6.42 3.05
N TYR A 104 7.13 -7.74 3.23
CA TYR A 104 6.37 -8.49 4.22
C TYR A 104 7.11 -8.54 5.55
N TYR A 105 6.39 -8.30 6.63
CA TYR A 105 6.85 -8.49 8.00
C TYR A 105 6.10 -9.66 8.63
N ASP A 106 6.82 -10.61 9.23
CA ASP A 106 6.19 -11.62 10.09
C ASP A 106 5.96 -11.11 11.51
N ARG A 107 5.27 -11.91 12.32
CA ARG A 107 4.95 -11.61 13.73
C ARG A 107 6.16 -11.29 14.61
N ASP A 108 7.35 -11.80 14.27
CA ASP A 108 8.60 -11.51 14.99
C ASP A 108 9.23 -10.18 14.55
N GLY A 109 8.65 -9.50 13.57
CA GLY A 109 9.14 -8.26 12.98
C GLY A 109 10.23 -8.46 11.93
N THR A 110 10.43 -9.68 11.44
CA THR A 110 11.43 -9.95 10.39
C THR A 110 10.88 -9.55 9.03
N ALA A 111 11.59 -8.64 8.36
CA ALA A 111 11.23 -8.15 7.04
C ALA A 111 11.80 -9.04 5.92
N ARG A 112 11.02 -9.22 4.85
CA ARG A 112 11.47 -9.83 3.60
C ARG A 112 10.89 -9.09 2.39
N THR A 113 11.68 -8.96 1.33
CA THR A 113 11.24 -8.38 0.07
C THR A 113 10.71 -9.47 -0.86
N CYS A 114 9.55 -9.24 -1.46
CA CYS A 114 8.87 -10.19 -2.33
C CYS A 114 9.01 -9.75 -3.78
N HIS A 115 9.17 -10.72 -4.68
CA HIS A 115 9.51 -10.43 -6.08
C HIS A 115 8.32 -10.44 -7.02
N SER A 116 7.22 -11.12 -6.66
CA SER A 116 5.94 -11.08 -7.38
C SER A 116 4.89 -10.27 -6.61
N THR A 117 3.88 -9.79 -7.32
CA THR A 117 2.73 -9.06 -6.75
C THR A 117 1.90 -9.90 -5.77
N GLU A 118 1.92 -11.23 -5.93
CA GLU A 118 1.22 -12.23 -5.10
C GLU A 118 2.19 -13.38 -4.72
N ASP A 119 3.26 -13.10 -3.97
CA ASP A 119 4.30 -14.08 -3.60
C ASP A 119 3.85 -14.99 -2.43
N ASP A 120 3.81 -16.31 -2.65
CA ASP A 120 3.41 -17.31 -1.65
C ASP A 120 4.38 -17.44 -0.45
N ARG A 121 5.47 -16.67 -0.43
CA ARG A 121 6.41 -16.59 0.70
C ARG A 121 6.18 -15.36 1.59
N CYS A 122 5.22 -14.52 1.20
CA CYS A 122 4.88 -13.23 1.81
C CYS A 122 3.42 -13.22 2.26
N SER A 123 2.66 -12.13 2.13
CA SER A 123 1.27 -12.13 2.63
C SER A 123 0.44 -13.25 1.98
N ASN A 124 0.67 -13.54 0.69
CA ASN A 124 -0.06 -14.58 -0.04
C ASN A 124 0.21 -16.02 0.44
N GLN A 125 1.12 -16.23 1.40
CA GLN A 125 1.26 -17.52 2.09
C GLN A 125 -0.02 -17.90 2.87
N TRP A 126 -0.82 -16.90 3.26
CA TRP A 126 -2.08 -17.07 3.97
C TRP A 126 -3.28 -17.06 3.02
N ARG A 127 -4.18 -18.04 3.16
CA ARG A 127 -5.45 -18.04 2.44
C ARG A 127 -6.38 -16.98 3.01
N LEU A 128 -7.27 -16.45 2.18
CA LEU A 128 -8.30 -15.51 2.63
C LEU A 128 -9.16 -16.06 3.79
N SER A 129 -9.37 -17.37 3.85
CA SER A 129 -10.07 -18.03 4.98
C SER A 129 -9.23 -18.09 6.25
N GLU A 130 -7.90 -18.10 6.12
CA GLU A 130 -6.95 -18.10 7.25
C GLU A 130 -6.73 -16.69 7.77
N THR A 131 -6.98 -15.65 6.97
CA THR A 131 -6.89 -14.25 7.36
C THR A 131 -8.18 -13.67 7.96
N ASP A 132 -9.29 -14.43 8.02
CA ASP A 132 -10.58 -13.93 8.52
C ASP A 132 -10.51 -13.51 10.00
N PRO A 133 -10.69 -12.21 10.31
CA PRO A 133 -10.60 -11.71 11.68
C PRO A 133 -11.65 -12.33 12.63
N ASN A 134 -12.78 -12.82 12.09
CA ASN A 134 -13.81 -13.50 12.89
C ASN A 134 -13.40 -14.93 13.27
N LEU A 135 -12.54 -15.57 12.47
CA LEU A 135 -11.97 -16.89 12.78
C LEU A 135 -10.72 -16.78 13.67
N GLN A 136 -10.09 -15.60 13.72
CA GLN A 136 -8.87 -15.35 14.50
C GLN A 136 -9.12 -14.74 15.89
N GLY A 137 -10.35 -14.34 16.24
CA GLY A 137 -10.74 -14.05 17.63
C GLY A 137 -10.15 -12.79 18.28
N GLY A 138 -9.67 -11.81 17.52
CA GLY A 138 -9.07 -10.58 18.05
C GLY A 138 -10.00 -9.37 18.05
N PRO A 139 -10.27 -8.71 19.20
CA PRO A 139 -10.90 -7.39 19.21
C PRO A 139 -9.88 -6.34 18.76
N ASN A 140 -10.29 -5.32 17.99
CA ASN A 140 -9.51 -4.15 17.56
C ASN A 140 -8.65 -4.27 16.28
N GLY A 141 -9.18 -4.83 15.19
CA GLY A 141 -8.48 -4.79 13.90
C GLY A 141 -7.24 -5.67 13.80
N GLY A 142 -6.84 -6.37 14.88
CA GLY A 142 -5.77 -7.37 14.87
C GLY A 142 -4.44 -6.84 14.31
N GLU A 143 -3.78 -7.70 13.55
CA GLU A 143 -2.49 -7.48 12.88
C GLU A 143 -2.54 -6.29 11.90
N HIS A 144 -3.73 -5.87 11.43
CA HIS A 144 -3.88 -4.72 10.55
C HIS A 144 -3.47 -3.37 11.17
N CYS A 145 -3.80 -3.17 12.45
CA CYS A 145 -3.53 -1.92 13.17
C CYS A 145 -2.28 -2.01 14.04
N ASN A 146 -2.00 -3.19 14.60
CA ASN A 146 -0.91 -3.38 15.54
C ASN A 146 0.22 -4.20 14.90
N THR A 147 1.21 -3.50 14.35
CA THR A 147 2.29 -4.11 13.58
C THR A 147 3.62 -3.99 14.31
N ALA A 148 4.53 -4.94 14.06
CA ALA A 148 5.88 -4.88 14.63
C ALA A 148 6.69 -3.66 14.14
N TYR A 149 6.35 -3.11 12.96
CA TYR A 149 7.08 -2.01 12.34
C TYR A 149 6.58 -0.61 12.73
N ALA A 150 5.33 -0.46 13.21
CA ALA A 150 4.74 0.84 13.53
C ALA A 150 4.02 0.90 14.89
N GLY A 151 3.89 -0.22 15.61
CA GLY A 151 3.01 -0.31 16.78
C GLY A 151 1.56 -0.17 16.36
N ASP A 152 0.75 0.55 17.15
CA ASP A 152 -0.64 0.86 16.81
C ASP A 152 -0.70 2.02 15.80
N ILE A 153 -0.61 1.70 14.50
CA ILE A 153 -0.66 2.68 13.41
C ILE A 153 -2.05 3.33 13.26
N CYS A 154 -3.08 2.73 13.87
CA CYS A 154 -4.44 3.24 13.86
C CYS A 154 -4.70 4.26 14.98
N ALA A 155 -3.81 4.33 15.98
CA ALA A 155 -3.93 5.29 17.07
C ALA A 155 -3.45 6.68 16.65
N CYS A 156 -4.31 7.69 16.86
CA CYS A 156 -3.86 9.08 16.91
C CYS A 156 -3.28 9.35 18.31
N LEU A 157 -1.95 9.28 18.43
CA LEU A 157 -1.28 9.67 19.67
C LEU A 157 -1.45 11.20 19.90
N PRO A 158 -1.68 11.63 21.15
CA PRO A 158 -1.93 13.02 21.51
C PRO A 158 -0.71 13.94 21.39
#